data_AF-A0A218NNF7-F1
#
_entry.id   AF-A0A218NNF7-F1
#
_cell.length_a   1.000
_cell.length_b   1.000
_cell.length_c   1.000
_cell.angle_alpha   90.00
_cell.angle_beta   90.00
_cell.angle_gamma   90.00
#
_symmetry.space_group_name_H-M   'P 1'
#
loop_
_entity.id
_entity.type
_entity.pdbx_description
1 polymer ?
#
loop_
_entity_poly.entity_id
_entity_poly.type
_entity_poly.pdbx_seq_one_letter_code
_entity_poly.pdbx_strand_id
1 'polypeptide(L)'
;MGSIHNIGIIKRVIGLLKVLTIPFILLTVLISTYSSASTLNSSTIGIVSQLGYVRGLLSQIGPLLSAVLFILAGIFYAVGQLMTPEKKASFHTTAINLIIGAIIVAVLSFTSTTLATASTHFLSNSTLK
;
A
#
# COMPACT_ATOMS: atom_id res chain seq x y z
N MET A 1 29.53 -30.98 -13.99
CA MET A 1 29.11 -30.76 -12.57
C MET A 1 28.29 -29.47 -12.36
N GLY A 2 27.49 -28.99 -13.32
CA GLY A 2 26.72 -27.73 -13.19
C GLY A 2 25.22 -27.85 -12.81
N SER A 3 24.68 -29.08 -12.73
CA SER A 3 23.22 -29.29 -12.61
C SER A 3 22.69 -29.17 -11.17
N ILE A 4 23.50 -29.50 -10.16
CA ILE A 4 23.08 -29.58 -8.75
C ILE A 4 22.92 -28.18 -8.12
N HIS A 5 23.68 -27.19 -8.61
CA HIS A 5 23.64 -25.81 -8.10
C HIS A 5 22.32 -25.09 -8.46
N ASN A 6 21.75 -25.37 -9.64
CA ASN A 6 20.50 -24.73 -10.09
C ASN A 6 19.26 -25.23 -9.33
N ILE A 7 19.25 -26.47 -8.86
CA ILE A 7 18.13 -27.05 -8.12
C ILE A 7 17.91 -26.37 -6.76
N GLY A 8 18.98 -25.92 -6.10
CA GLY A 8 18.89 -25.17 -4.84
C GLY A 8 18.28 -23.78 -5.01
N ILE A 9 18.61 -23.09 -6.11
CA ILE A 9 18.06 -21.76 -6.44
C ILE A 9 16.58 -21.88 -6.79
N ILE A 10 16.19 -22.86 -7.60
CA ILE A 10 14.79 -23.07 -8.01
C ILE A 10 13.90 -23.36 -6.80
N LYS A 11 14.36 -24.19 -5.84
CA LYS A 11 13.62 -24.46 -4.60
C LYS A 11 13.43 -23.20 -3.75
N ARG A 12 14.44 -22.31 -3.69
CA ARG A 12 14.33 -21.03 -2.96
C ARG A 12 13.33 -20.08 -3.62
N VAL A 13 13.33 -19.98 -4.95
CA VAL A 13 12.38 -19.14 -5.70
C VAL A 13 10.94 -19.64 -5.53
N ILE A 14 10.71 -20.95 -5.55
CA ILE A 14 9.38 -21.55 -5.32
C ILE A 14 8.89 -21.29 -3.89
N GLY A 15 9.77 -21.34 -2.89
CA GLY A 15 9.43 -20.99 -1.51
C GLY A 15 9.01 -19.52 -1.37
N LEU A 16 9.73 -18.62 -2.04
CA LEU A 16 9.45 -17.18 -2.03
C LEU A 16 8.13 -16.86 -2.78
N LEU A 17 7.84 -17.56 -3.87
CA LEU A 17 6.61 -17.41 -4.64
C LEU A 17 5.38 -17.81 -3.81
N LYS A 18 5.48 -18.89 -3.01
CA LYS A 18 4.40 -19.31 -2.10
C LYS A 18 4.14 -18.30 -0.98
N VAL A 19 5.20 -17.67 -0.44
CA VAL A 19 5.05 -16.61 0.56
C VAL A 19 4.38 -15.36 -0.02
N LEU A 20 4.65 -15.04 -1.30
CA LEU A 20 4.04 -13.90 -1.99
C LEU A 20 2.56 -14.13 -2.35
N THR A 21 2.14 -15.37 -2.57
CA THR A 21 0.74 -15.66 -2.98
C THR A 21 -0.29 -15.32 -1.90
N ILE A 22 0.04 -15.47 -0.62
CA ILE A 22 -0.89 -15.22 0.49
C ILE A 22 -1.30 -13.73 0.58
N PRO A 23 -0.36 -12.75 0.63
CA PRO A 23 -0.73 -11.33 0.65
C PRO A 23 -1.39 -10.89 -0.66
N PHE A 24 -1.06 -11.51 -1.80
CA PHE A 24 -1.66 -11.17 -3.09
C PHE A 24 -3.13 -11.61 -3.20
N ILE A 25 -3.48 -12.78 -2.66
CA ILE A 25 -4.87 -13.27 -2.59
C ILE A 25 -5.68 -12.42 -1.62
N LEU A 26 -5.11 -12.08 -0.46
CA LEU A 26 -5.77 -11.21 0.52
C LEU A 26 -6.08 -9.83 -0.09
N LEU A 27 -5.14 -9.28 -0.86
CA LEU A 27 -5.30 -8.01 -1.56
C LEU A 27 -6.44 -8.06 -2.59
N THR A 28 -6.54 -9.14 -3.38
CA THR A 28 -7.57 -9.27 -4.42
C THR A 28 -8.97 -9.46 -3.86
N VAL A 29 -9.13 -10.22 -2.77
CA VAL A 29 -10.41 -10.41 -2.06
C VAL A 29 -10.89 -9.10 -1.43
N LEU A 30 -9.97 -8.29 -0.88
CA LEU A 30 -10.34 -7.00 -0.30
C LEU A 30 -10.82 -6.02 -1.39
N ILE A 31 -10.08 -5.88 -2.50
CA ILE A 31 -10.45 -4.95 -3.60
C ILE A 31 -11.84 -5.25 -4.16
N SER A 32 -12.21 -6.53 -4.27
CA SER A 32 -13.52 -6.94 -4.78
C SER A 32 -14.67 -6.68 -3.80
N THR A 33 -14.38 -6.47 -2.52
CA THR A 33 -15.40 -6.11 -1.51
C THR A 33 -15.73 -4.60 -1.53
N TYR A 34 -14.86 -3.75 -2.06
CA TYR A 34 -15.03 -2.28 -2.04
C TYR A 34 -15.76 -1.67 -3.24
N SER A 35 -16.06 -2.47 -4.27
CA SER A 35 -16.70 -1.96 -5.51
C SER A 35 -18.21 -1.67 -5.39
N SER A 36 -18.79 -1.74 -4.19
CA SER A 36 -20.25 -1.64 -4.01
C SER A 36 -20.69 -0.34 -3.35
N ALA A 37 -21.28 0.55 -4.18
CA ALA A 37 -22.26 1.61 -3.89
C ALA A 37 -21.78 2.83 -3.04
N SER A 38 -22.29 4.05 -3.18
CA SER A 38 -23.57 4.53 -3.72
C SER A 38 -23.52 6.01 -4.16
N THR A 39 -24.21 6.32 -5.25
CA THR A 39 -24.69 7.65 -5.67
C THR A 39 -25.75 8.17 -4.70
N LEU A 40 -25.63 9.40 -4.16
CA LEU A 40 -26.76 10.17 -3.57
C LEU A 40 -26.45 11.68 -3.52
N ASN A 41 -27.34 12.45 -4.15
CA ASN A 41 -27.31 13.91 -4.34
C ASN A 41 -28.04 14.65 -3.21
N SER A 42 -27.36 15.61 -2.57
CA SER A 42 -27.91 16.85 -1.99
C SER A 42 -26.73 17.69 -1.50
N SER A 43 -26.42 18.83 -2.12
CA SER A 43 -25.07 19.44 -2.17
C SER A 43 -24.27 19.51 -0.85
N THR A 44 -24.88 19.77 0.30
CA THR A 44 -24.16 19.82 1.60
C THR A 44 -24.04 18.44 2.26
N ILE A 45 -25.07 17.59 2.15
CA ILE A 45 -25.05 16.19 2.59
C ILE A 45 -24.13 15.37 1.67
N GLY A 46 -24.06 15.72 0.39
CA GLY A 46 -23.21 15.14 -0.64
C GLY A 46 -21.74 15.44 -0.39
N ILE A 47 -21.39 16.68 -0.01
CA ILE A 47 -20.02 17.03 0.39
C ILE A 47 -19.61 16.25 1.65
N VAL A 48 -20.44 16.25 2.70
CA VAL A 48 -20.14 15.50 3.93
C VAL A 48 -20.03 13.98 3.66
N SER A 49 -20.89 13.44 2.80
CA SER A 49 -20.86 12.04 2.34
C SER A 49 -19.60 11.73 1.51
N GLN A 50 -19.22 12.62 0.59
CA GLN A 50 -18.01 12.47 -0.22
C GLN A 50 -16.74 12.58 0.63
N LEU A 51 -16.69 13.47 1.63
CA LEU A 51 -15.58 13.50 2.59
C LEU A 51 -15.51 12.23 3.43
N GLY A 52 -16.66 11.66 3.81
CA GLY A 52 -16.75 10.36 4.46
C GLY A 52 -16.23 9.22 3.58
N TYR A 53 -16.59 9.23 2.29
CA TYR A 53 -16.12 8.25 1.30
C TYR A 53 -14.61 8.37 1.06
N VAL A 54 -14.10 9.59 0.82
CA VAL A 54 -12.67 9.86 0.65
C VAL A 54 -11.90 9.47 1.90
N ARG A 55 -12.42 9.76 3.10
CA ARG A 55 -11.85 9.30 4.37
C ARG A 55 -11.78 7.78 4.44
N GLY A 56 -12.86 7.09 4.08
CA GLY A 56 -12.92 5.63 4.04
C GLY A 56 -11.84 5.04 3.14
N LEU A 57 -11.77 5.53 1.90
CA LEU A 57 -10.75 5.15 0.93
C LEU A 57 -9.34 5.44 1.45
N LEU A 58 -9.07 6.64 1.97
CA LEU A 58 -7.72 7.02 2.41
C LEU A 58 -7.27 6.26 3.66
N SER A 59 -8.19 5.93 4.57
CA SER A 59 -7.88 5.16 5.79
C SER A 59 -7.47 3.71 5.49
N GLN A 60 -7.89 3.17 4.34
CA GLN A 60 -7.60 1.78 3.95
C GLN A 60 -6.50 1.71 2.88
N ILE A 61 -6.55 2.57 1.87
CA ILE A 61 -5.59 2.58 0.75
C ILE A 61 -4.21 3.02 1.23
N GLY A 62 -4.13 3.98 2.15
CA GLY A 62 -2.85 4.51 2.60
C GLY A 62 -1.96 3.50 3.32
N PRO A 63 -2.46 2.84 4.40
CA PRO A 63 -1.72 1.76 5.05
C PRO A 63 -1.40 0.61 4.09
N LEU A 64 -2.31 0.30 3.16
CA LEU A 64 -2.15 -0.77 2.19
C LEU A 64 -1.05 -0.47 1.17
N LEU A 65 -1.02 0.74 0.61
CA LEU A 65 0.01 1.16 -0.34
C LEU A 65 1.38 1.22 0.35
N SER A 66 1.43 1.69 1.60
CA SER A 66 2.65 1.68 2.42
C SER A 66 3.16 0.26 2.67
N ALA A 67 2.26 -0.67 3.02
CA ALA A 67 2.62 -2.08 3.21
C ALA A 67 3.16 -2.72 1.93
N VAL A 68 2.57 -2.45 0.77
CA VAL A 68 3.05 -2.94 -0.53
C VAL A 68 4.44 -2.39 -0.84
N LEU A 69 4.66 -1.09 -0.66
CA LEU A 69 5.97 -0.45 -0.87
C LEU A 69 7.04 -1.03 0.07
N PHE A 70 6.67 -1.33 1.31
CA PHE A 70 7.56 -1.95 2.29
C PHE A 70 7.92 -3.39 1.92
N ILE A 71 6.96 -4.18 1.45
CA ILE A 71 7.19 -5.55 0.95
C ILE A 71 8.11 -5.51 -0.28
N LEU A 72 7.83 -4.62 -1.24
CA LEU A 72 8.67 -4.43 -2.42
C LEU A 72 10.08 -4.03 -2.04
N ALA A 73 10.26 -3.12 -1.08
CA ALA A 73 11.58 -2.76 -0.59
C ALA A 73 12.35 -3.96 -0.01
N GLY A 74 11.67 -4.80 0.79
CA GLY A 74 12.25 -6.04 1.31
C GLY A 74 12.69 -7.01 0.22
N ILE A 75 11.89 -7.14 -0.86
CA ILE A 75 12.24 -7.95 -2.03
C ILE A 75 13.46 -7.36 -2.75
N PHE A 76 13.47 -6.06 -3.02
CA PHE A 76 14.61 -5.39 -3.67
C PHE A 76 15.88 -5.52 -2.84
N TYR A 77 15.78 -5.44 -1.51
CA TYR A 77 16.90 -5.67 -0.60
C TYR A 77 17.42 -7.11 -0.68
N ALA A 78 16.53 -8.11 -0.58
CA ALA A 78 16.89 -9.53 -0.63
C ALA A 78 17.47 -9.93 -1.99
N VAL A 79 16.90 -9.42 -3.08
CA VAL A 79 17.41 -9.62 -4.45
C VAL A 79 18.77 -8.94 -4.61
N GLY A 80 18.96 -7.73 -4.08
CA GLY A 80 20.23 -7.03 -4.10
C GLY A 80 21.38 -7.81 -3.42
N GLN A 81 21.08 -8.62 -2.40
CA GLN A 81 22.08 -9.47 -1.73
C GLN A 81 22.57 -10.65 -2.59
N LEU A 82 21.81 -11.05 -3.61
CA LEU A 82 22.15 -12.14 -4.53
C LEU A 82 22.86 -11.67 -5.81
N MET A 83 22.98 -10.35 -6.00
CA MET A 83 23.60 -9.76 -7.18
C MET A 83 25.09 -9.48 -7.01
N THR A 84 25.80 -9.35 -8.13
CA THR A 84 27.20 -8.94 -8.16
C THR A 84 27.40 -7.55 -7.56
N PRO A 85 28.59 -7.23 -7.00
CA PRO A 85 28.84 -6.02 -6.22
C PRO A 85 28.45 -4.71 -6.94
N GLU A 86 28.63 -4.65 -8.26
CA GLU A 86 28.27 -3.49 -9.09
C GLU A 86 26.76 -3.21 -9.10
N LYS A 87 25.92 -4.24 -9.15
CA LYS A 87 24.46 -4.06 -9.16
C LYS A 87 23.86 -3.99 -7.76
N LYS A 88 24.56 -4.56 -6.76
CA LYS A 88 24.12 -4.55 -5.37
C LYS A 88 23.84 -3.13 -4.84
N ALA A 89 24.71 -2.18 -5.14
CA ALA A 89 24.54 -0.78 -4.71
C ALA A 89 23.26 -0.15 -5.29
N SER A 90 22.98 -0.37 -6.58
CA SER A 90 21.78 0.14 -7.24
C SER A 90 20.49 -0.43 -6.62
N PHE A 91 20.44 -1.74 -6.38
CA PHE A 91 19.27 -2.38 -5.74
C PHE A 91 19.06 -1.94 -4.29
N HIS A 92 20.14 -1.69 -3.54
CA HIS A 92 20.05 -1.16 -2.18
C HIS A 92 19.45 0.24 -2.15
N THR A 93 19.91 1.12 -3.05
CA THR A 93 19.38 2.48 -3.19
C THR A 93 17.90 2.45 -3.57
N THR A 94 17.48 1.56 -4.48
CA THR A 94 16.06 1.39 -4.83
C THR A 94 15.23 0.91 -3.64
N ALA A 95 15.73 -0.04 -2.85
CA ALA A 95 15.05 -0.49 -1.63
C ALA A 95 14.86 0.65 -0.62
N ILE A 96 15.90 1.47 -0.40
CA ILE A 96 15.84 2.63 0.50
C ILE A 96 14.82 3.66 -0.01
N ASN A 97 14.82 3.98 -1.31
CA ASN A 97 13.86 4.91 -1.91
C ASN A 97 12.41 4.41 -1.77
N LEU A 98 12.19 3.09 -1.90
CA LEU A 98 10.88 2.48 -1.66
C LEU A 98 10.44 2.57 -0.19
N ILE A 99 11.36 2.38 0.77
CA ILE A 99 11.06 2.56 2.20
C ILE A 99 10.68 4.00 2.51
N ILE A 100 11.44 4.96 1.99
CA ILE A 100 11.15 6.39 2.17
C ILE A 100 9.77 6.72 1.58
N GLY A 101 9.48 6.24 0.37
CA GLY A 101 8.15 6.39 -0.24
C GLY A 101 7.03 5.78 0.61
N ALA A 102 7.24 4.58 1.19
CA ALA A 102 6.28 3.93 2.07
C ALA A 102 5.95 4.78 3.31
N ILE A 103 6.97 5.40 3.92
CA ILE A 103 6.80 6.27 5.09
C ILE A 103 6.02 7.52 4.73
N ILE A 104 6.38 8.19 3.62
CA ILE A 104 5.69 9.40 3.16
C ILE A 104 4.20 9.11 2.91
N VAL A 105 3.89 8.01 2.23
CA VAL A 105 2.50 7.61 1.94
C VAL A 105 1.73 7.30 3.23
N ALA A 106 2.35 6.63 4.20
CA ALA A 106 1.72 6.36 5.49
C ALA A 106 1.36 7.65 6.25
N VAL A 107 2.30 8.60 6.33
CA VAL A 107 2.08 9.90 7.00
C VAL A 107 1.02 10.72 6.27
N LEU A 108 1.05 10.72 4.94
CA LEU A 108 0.10 11.47 4.13
C LEU A 108 -1.33 10.92 4.25
N SER A 109 -1.48 9.61 4.29
CA SER A 109 -2.77 8.96 4.53
C SER A 109 -3.33 9.28 5.92
N PHE A 110 -2.48 9.21 6.95
CA PHE A 110 -2.88 9.51 8.32
C PHE A 110 -3.34 10.98 8.47
N THR A 111 -2.56 11.91 7.93
CA THR A 111 -2.89 13.34 7.95
C THR A 111 -4.15 13.65 7.15
N SER A 112 -4.32 13.04 5.98
CA SER A 112 -5.51 13.25 5.15
C SER A 112 -6.79 12.69 5.79
N THR A 113 -6.71 11.55 6.49
CA THR A 113 -7.84 10.98 7.25
C THR A 113 -8.24 11.91 8.42
N THR A 114 -7.24 12.48 9.09
CA THR A 114 -7.45 13.45 10.18
C THR A 114 -8.08 14.74 9.66
N LEU A 115 -7.60 15.26 8.53
CA LEU A 115 -8.13 16.46 7.89
C LEU A 115 -9.57 16.26 7.40
N ALA A 116 -9.87 15.12 6.77
CA ALA A 116 -11.22 14.79 6.35
C ALA A 116 -12.18 14.74 7.55
N THR A 117 -11.74 14.16 8.67
CA THR A 117 -12.51 14.12 9.92
C THR A 117 -12.78 15.53 10.46
N ALA A 118 -11.74 16.36 10.55
CA ALA A 118 -11.88 17.74 11.03
C ALA A 118 -12.81 18.58 10.12
N SER A 119 -12.72 18.40 8.81
CA SER A 119 -13.56 19.09 7.83
C SER A 119 -15.04 18.68 7.97
N THR A 120 -15.32 17.38 8.20
CA THR A 120 -16.68 16.91 8.50
C THR A 120 -17.24 17.55 9.78
N HIS A 121 -16.45 17.65 10.86
CA HIS A 121 -16.88 18.32 12.09
C HIS A 121 -17.14 19.82 11.89
N PHE A 122 -16.29 20.51 11.13
CA PHE A 122 -16.46 21.94 10.84
C PHE A 122 -17.74 22.21 10.03
N LEU A 123 -17.96 21.43 8.97
CA LEU A 123 -19.15 21.55 8.13
C LEU A 123 -20.44 21.22 8.89
N SER A 124 -20.44 20.15 9.69
CA SER A 124 -21.60 19.75 10.49
C SER A 124 -21.97 20.79 11.55
N ASN A 125 -20.99 21.50 12.11
CA ASN A 125 -21.21 22.55 13.10
C ASN A 125 -21.66 23.88 12.46
N SER A 126 -21.25 24.14 11.21
CA SER A 126 -21.65 25.36 10.48
C SER A 126 -23.07 25.31 9.93
N THR A 127 -23.66 24.13 9.74
CA THR A 127 -25.06 23.96 9.29
C THR A 127 -26.10 24.00 10.41
N LEU A 128 -25.67 24.00 11.68
CA LEU A 128 -26.55 24.06 12.86
C LEU A 128 -26.75 25.50 13.39
N LYS A 129 -26.17 26.50 12.73
CA LYS A 129 -26.43 27.94 12.95
C LYS A 129 -27.32 28.47 11.84
#